data_AF-A0A7L3EQB0-F1
#
_entry.id   AF-A0A7L3EQB0-F1
#
_cell.length_a   1.000
_cell.length_b   1.000
_cell.length_c   1.000
_cell.angle_alpha   90.00
_cell.angle_beta   90.00
_cell.angle_gamma   90.00
#
_symmetry.space_group_name_H-M   'P 1'
#
loop_
_entity.id
_entity.type
_entity.pdbx_description
1 polymer ?
#
loop_
_entity_poly.entity_id
_entity_poly.type
_entity_poly.pdbx_seq_one_letter_code
_entity_poly.pdbx_strand_id
1 'polypeptide(L)'
;FIMLTYIFMLAWLGVTAFTSLPVYMYFNLWTICRNATVVDGANLCLDLRQYGIVTIGEEKKVCTSSESFIKMCDSNEVNKYNSIFGNSIIYDVVHYLMVLSANWAYVKAACRMQKYEDIKSKEEQELHDIHSTRSKERLNAYT
;
A
#
# COMPACT_ATOMS: atom_id res chain seq x y z
N PHE A 1 -16.81 4.32 -6.27
CA PHE A 1 -16.41 2.97 -5.81
C PHE A 1 -15.31 2.41 -6.69
N ILE A 2 -15.57 2.21 -7.99
CA ILE A 2 -14.62 1.67 -8.98
C ILE A 2 -13.27 2.43 -9.06
N MET A 3 -13.28 3.77 -9.07
CA MET A 3 -12.03 4.57 -9.10
C MET A 3 -11.11 4.31 -7.90
N LEU A 4 -11.67 4.22 -6.69
CA LEU A 4 -10.89 4.05 -5.46
C LEU A 4 -10.24 2.66 -5.41
N THR A 5 -10.94 1.63 -5.88
CA THR A 5 -10.42 0.26 -5.93
C THR A 5 -9.27 0.13 -6.93
N TYR A 6 -9.29 0.86 -8.05
CA TYR A 6 -8.17 0.86 -9.00
C TYR A 6 -6.93 1.54 -8.43
N ILE A 7 -7.09 2.67 -7.73
CA ILE A 7 -5.97 3.35 -7.06
C ILE A 7 -5.35 2.42 -6.01
N PHE A 8 -6.18 1.71 -5.24
CA PHE A 8 -5.68 0.74 -4.27
C PHE A 8 -4.92 -0.42 -4.89
N MET A 9 -5.46 -0.98 -5.98
CA MET A 9 -4.81 -2.06 -6.70
C MET A 9 -3.44 -1.63 -7.26
N LEU A 10 -3.35 -0.43 -7.85
CA LEU A 10 -2.10 0.11 -8.38
C LEU A 10 -1.08 0.39 -7.28
N ALA A 11 -1.51 0.94 -6.15
CA ALA A 11 -0.64 1.16 -4.99
C ALA A 11 -0.08 -0.17 -4.47
N TRP A 12 -0.93 -1.21 -4.37
CA TRP A 12 -0.48 -2.53 -3.92
C TRP A 12 0.47 -3.19 -4.92
N LEU A 13 0.21 -3.03 -6.22
CA LEU A 13 1.11 -3.54 -7.26
C LEU A 13 2.48 -2.84 -7.19
N GLY A 14 2.50 -1.54 -6.93
CA GLY A 14 3.74 -0.80 -6.67
C GLY A 14 4.49 -1.32 -5.45
N VAL A 15 3.85 -1.39 -4.29
CA VAL A 15 4.51 -1.83 -3.04
C VAL A 15 5.04 -3.25 -3.17
N THR A 16 4.30 -4.17 -3.77
CA THR A 16 4.77 -5.56 -4.01
C THR A 16 5.96 -5.59 -4.95
N ALA A 17 5.93 -4.82 -6.06
CA ALA A 17 7.06 -4.73 -6.98
C ALA A 17 8.32 -4.18 -6.27
N PHE A 18 8.19 -3.07 -5.54
CA PHE A 18 9.31 -2.43 -4.85
C PHE A 18 9.87 -3.27 -3.68
N THR A 19 9.03 -4.02 -2.96
CA THR A 19 9.47 -4.92 -1.89
C THR A 19 10.05 -6.23 -2.41
N SER A 20 9.65 -6.69 -3.59
CA SER A 20 10.20 -7.92 -4.19
C SER A 20 11.67 -7.78 -4.58
N LEU A 21 12.13 -6.58 -4.97
CA LEU A 21 13.51 -6.30 -5.37
C LEU A 21 14.55 -6.55 -4.24
N PRO A 22 14.42 -5.94 -3.04
CA PRO A 22 15.34 -6.18 -1.93
C PRO A 22 15.27 -7.62 -1.39
N VAL A 23 14.07 -8.23 -1.38
CA VAL A 23 13.91 -9.65 -0.99
C VAL A 23 14.64 -10.57 -1.98
N TYR A 24 14.52 -10.30 -3.29
CA TYR A 24 15.25 -11.04 -4.32
C TYR A 24 16.76 -10.87 -4.15
N MET A 25 17.25 -9.65 -3.95
CA MET A 25 18.68 -9.41 -3.70
C MET A 25 19.18 -10.17 -2.47
N TYR A 26 18.43 -10.12 -1.36
CA TYR A 26 18.76 -10.85 -0.15
C TYR A 26 18.83 -12.37 -0.38
N PHE A 27 17.83 -12.95 -1.04
CA PHE A 27 17.82 -14.39 -1.33
C PHE A 27 18.99 -14.82 -2.21
N ASN A 28 19.34 -14.01 -3.22
CA ASN A 28 20.49 -14.27 -4.07
C ASN A 28 21.78 -14.23 -3.26
N LEU A 29 21.98 -13.20 -2.44
CA LEU A 29 23.16 -13.07 -1.57
C LEU A 29 23.27 -14.22 -0.57
N TRP A 30 22.17 -14.55 0.13
CA TRP A 30 22.12 -15.66 1.07
C TRP A 30 22.45 -17.00 0.41
N THR A 31 21.89 -17.26 -0.77
CA THR A 31 22.14 -18.50 -1.52
C THR A 31 23.61 -18.59 -1.94
N ILE A 32 24.22 -17.48 -2.36
CA ILE A 32 25.64 -17.44 -2.71
C ILE A 32 26.52 -17.66 -1.48
N CYS A 33 26.24 -16.99 -0.35
CA CYS A 33 26.96 -17.21 0.91
C CYS A 33 26.87 -18.67 1.37
N ARG A 34 25.70 -19.30 1.21
CA ARG A 34 25.50 -20.72 1.58
C ARG A 34 26.22 -21.67 0.63
N ASN A 35 26.24 -21.40 -0.68
CA ASN A 35 26.99 -22.23 -1.63
C ASN A 35 28.51 -22.05 -1.48
N ALA A 36 28.99 -20.83 -1.18
CA ALA A 36 30.40 -20.54 -0.95
C ALA A 36 30.94 -21.20 0.32
N THR A 37 30.11 -21.37 1.36
CA THR A 37 30.49 -22.05 2.61
C THR A 37 30.49 -23.58 2.50
N VAL A 38 29.71 -24.16 1.57
CA VAL A 38 29.66 -25.61 1.34
C VAL A 38 30.77 -26.08 0.39
N VAL A 39 31.20 -25.22 -0.54
CA VAL A 39 32.33 -25.48 -1.45
C VAL A 39 33.60 -24.86 -0.85
N ASP A 40 34.14 -25.52 0.16
CA ASP A 40 35.34 -25.15 0.91
C ASP A 40 36.56 -24.96 -0.02
N GLY A 41 36.77 -23.73 -0.51
CA GLY A 41 38.00 -23.33 -1.22
C GLY A 41 37.92 -23.13 -2.74
N ALA A 42 36.74 -23.10 -3.37
CA ALA A 42 36.67 -22.63 -4.76
C ALA A 42 36.72 -21.09 -4.79
N ASN A 43 37.68 -20.52 -5.53
CA ASN A 43 37.78 -19.08 -5.82
C ASN A 43 36.58 -18.59 -6.64
N LEU A 44 35.39 -18.53 -6.02
CA LEU A 44 34.18 -18.01 -6.64
C LEU A 44 34.23 -16.49 -6.50
N CYS A 45 34.41 -15.82 -7.64
CA CYS A 45 34.48 -14.36 -7.73
C CYS A 45 33.16 -13.80 -8.26
N LEU A 46 32.46 -13.03 -7.43
CA LEU A 46 31.28 -12.30 -7.81
C LEU A 46 31.65 -11.04 -8.55
N ASP A 47 31.07 -10.85 -9.72
CA ASP A 47 31.12 -9.57 -10.43
C ASP A 47 29.91 -8.73 -10.04
N LEU A 48 30.13 -7.65 -9.27
CA LEU A 48 29.05 -6.77 -8.81
C LEU A 48 28.36 -6.01 -9.96
N ARG A 49 28.90 -6.08 -11.17
CA ARG A 49 28.27 -5.53 -12.39
C ARG A 49 26.90 -6.15 -12.66
N GLN A 50 26.68 -7.40 -12.27
CA GLN A 50 25.42 -8.12 -12.50
C GLN A 50 24.27 -7.63 -11.61
N TYR A 51 24.59 -6.94 -10.51
CA TYR A 51 23.61 -6.35 -9.59
C TYR A 51 23.37 -4.86 -9.83
N GLY A 52 24.02 -4.26 -10.83
CA GLY A 52 23.81 -2.86 -11.24
C GLY A 52 24.34 -1.81 -10.25
N ILE A 53 25.12 -2.23 -9.24
CA ILE A 53 25.60 -1.37 -8.14
C ILE A 53 26.84 -0.55 -8.54
N VAL A 54 27.54 -0.91 -9.63
CA VAL A 54 28.82 -0.29 -10.01
C VAL A 54 28.82 0.13 -11.48
N THR A 55 29.35 1.32 -11.75
CA THR A 55 29.55 1.87 -13.09
C THR A 55 30.57 1.05 -13.88
N ILE A 56 30.39 0.97 -15.20
CA ILE A 56 31.30 0.30 -16.15
C ILE A 56 32.65 1.02 -16.10
N GLY A 57 33.57 0.58 -15.25
CA GLY A 57 34.86 1.25 -15.09
C GLY A 57 35.83 0.67 -14.05
N GLU A 58 35.37 -0.02 -13.00
CA GLU A 58 36.26 -0.65 -12.01
C GLU A 58 36.03 -2.17 -11.94
N GLU A 59 37.09 -2.96 -12.11
CA GLU A 59 37.08 -4.41 -11.90
C GLU A 59 36.99 -4.74 -10.40
N LYS A 60 35.82 -4.62 -9.80
CA LYS A 60 35.56 -5.09 -8.43
C LYS A 60 34.94 -6.47 -8.48
N LYS A 61 35.74 -7.47 -8.87
CA LYS A 61 35.43 -8.88 -8.64
C LYS A 61 35.67 -9.17 -7.16
N VAL A 62 34.62 -9.45 -6.41
CA VAL A 62 34.70 -9.79 -4.99
C VAL A 62 34.73 -11.31 -4.88
N CYS A 63 35.90 -11.85 -4.56
CA CYS A 63 36.12 -13.28 -4.41
C CYS A 63 35.81 -13.74 -3.00
N THR A 64 35.33 -14.98 -2.88
CA THR A 64 34.96 -15.63 -1.59
C THR A 64 36.08 -15.55 -0.52
N SER A 65 37.34 -15.40 -0.94
CA SER A 65 38.51 -15.27 -0.08
C SER A 65 38.78 -13.85 0.46
N SER A 66 38.02 -12.82 0.07
CA SER A 66 38.21 -11.47 0.60
C SER A 66 37.41 -11.24 1.89
N GLU A 67 38.02 -10.57 2.88
CA GLU A 67 37.33 -10.21 4.15
C GLU A 67 36.03 -9.42 3.92
N SER A 68 35.94 -8.67 2.81
CA SER A 68 34.74 -7.92 2.42
C SER A 68 33.55 -8.83 2.11
N PHE A 69 33.78 -10.02 1.54
CA PHE A 69 32.72 -10.99 1.24
C PHE A 69 32.18 -11.65 2.51
N ILE A 70 33.08 -12.05 3.42
CA ILE A 70 32.72 -12.64 4.71
C ILE A 70 31.94 -11.62 5.55
N LYS A 71 32.38 -10.36 5.62
CA LYS A 71 31.64 -9.28 6.30
C LYS A 71 30.27 -9.02 5.68
N MET A 72 30.09 -9.20 4.37
CA MET A 72 28.81 -9.04 3.70
C MET A 72 27.85 -10.21 4.03
N CYS A 73 28.35 -11.44 4.09
CA CYS A 73 27.59 -12.63 4.50
C CYS A 73 27.25 -12.64 6.00
N ASP A 74 28.14 -12.12 6.85
CA ASP A 74 27.94 -12.00 8.30
C ASP A 74 27.21 -10.71 8.71
N SER A 75 27.00 -9.78 7.77
CA SER A 75 26.32 -8.54 8.08
C SER A 75 24.87 -8.80 8.50
N ASN A 76 24.64 -8.77 9.81
CA ASN A 76 23.31 -8.66 10.40
C ASN A 76 22.53 -7.42 9.92
N GLU A 77 23.18 -6.53 9.16
CA GLU A 77 22.59 -5.36 8.53
C GLU A 77 21.58 -5.72 7.44
N VAL A 78 21.81 -6.77 6.63
CA VAL A 78 20.80 -7.22 5.65
C VAL A 78 19.58 -7.84 6.32
N ASN A 79 19.79 -8.50 7.47
CA ASN A 79 18.72 -9.07 8.27
C ASN A 79 17.91 -7.98 9.02
N LYS A 80 18.60 -6.95 9.53
CA LYS A 80 17.98 -5.74 10.09
C LYS A 80 17.24 -4.94 9.02
N TYR A 81 17.80 -4.80 7.82
CA TYR A 81 17.17 -4.09 6.71
C TYR A 81 15.90 -4.82 6.24
N ASN A 82 15.93 -6.14 6.09
CA ASN A 82 14.72 -6.93 5.79
C ASN A 82 13.66 -6.81 6.90
N SER A 83 14.08 -6.79 8.17
CA SER A 83 13.17 -6.62 9.31
C SER A 83 12.59 -5.21 9.41
N ILE A 84 13.33 -4.16 9.05
CA ILE A 84 12.91 -2.77 9.21
C ILE A 84 12.10 -2.32 7.99
N PHE A 85 12.54 -2.63 6.77
CA PHE A 85 11.85 -2.21 5.55
C PHE A 85 10.67 -3.12 5.17
N GLY A 86 10.76 -4.42 5.45
CA GLY A 86 9.67 -5.36 5.17
C GLY A 86 8.46 -5.14 6.07
N ASN A 87 8.67 -4.89 7.37
CA ASN A 87 7.57 -4.77 8.33
C ASN A 87 7.04 -3.35 8.50
N SER A 88 7.90 -2.31 8.42
CA SER A 88 7.47 -0.92 8.61
C SER A 88 6.64 -0.40 7.44
N ILE A 89 7.06 -0.68 6.19
CA ILE A 89 6.32 -0.23 5.01
C ILE A 89 4.92 -0.84 4.98
N ILE A 90 4.81 -2.14 5.32
CA ILE A 90 3.52 -2.82 5.39
C ILE A 90 2.66 -2.23 6.50
N TYR A 91 3.22 -1.96 7.68
CA TYR A 91 2.50 -1.35 8.80
C TYR A 91 1.95 0.04 8.44
N ASP A 92 2.76 0.88 7.82
CA ASP A 92 2.39 2.24 7.41
C ASP A 92 1.33 2.24 6.31
N VAL A 93 1.47 1.34 5.33
CA VAL A 93 0.48 1.16 4.26
C VAL A 93 -0.86 0.66 4.83
N VAL A 94 -0.83 -0.32 5.74
CA VAL A 94 -2.04 -0.83 6.42
C VAL A 94 -2.71 0.26 7.25
N HIS A 95 -1.93 1.07 7.98
CA HIS A 95 -2.46 2.22 8.73
C HIS A 95 -3.10 3.25 7.81
N TYR A 96 -2.43 3.60 6.72
CA TYR A 96 -2.96 4.54 5.74
C TYR A 96 -4.26 4.01 5.10
N LEU A 97 -4.32 2.72 4.76
CA LEU A 97 -5.52 2.02 4.29
C LEU A 97 -6.68 2.10 5.26
N MET A 98 -6.40 1.85 6.53
CA MET A 98 -7.40 1.88 7.59
C MET A 98 -8.00 3.29 7.70
N VAL A 99 -7.16 4.32 7.75
CA VAL A 99 -7.60 5.73 7.82
C VAL A 99 -8.40 6.12 6.56
N LEU A 100 -7.96 5.71 5.37
CA LEU A 100 -8.69 6.04 4.13
C LEU A 100 -10.06 5.36 4.08
N SER A 101 -10.15 4.10 4.53
CA SER A 101 -11.43 3.38 4.60
C SER A 101 -12.41 4.02 5.59
N ALA A 102 -11.90 4.51 6.73
CA ALA A 102 -12.69 5.22 7.73
C ALA A 102 -13.19 6.56 7.19
N ASN A 103 -12.34 7.33 6.51
CA ASN A 103 -12.72 8.60 5.89
C ASN A 103 -13.80 8.39 4.81
N TRP A 104 -13.64 7.35 3.97
CA TRP A 104 -14.65 7.02 2.97
C TRP A 104 -15.99 6.59 3.59
N ALA A 105 -15.96 5.80 4.67
CA ALA A 105 -17.16 5.40 5.40
C ALA A 105 -17.89 6.61 6.00
N TYR A 106 -17.13 7.58 6.54
CA TYR A 106 -17.66 8.84 7.05
C TYR A 106 -18.37 9.65 5.95
N VAL A 107 -17.71 9.87 4.81
CA VAL A 107 -18.31 10.59 3.67
C VAL A 107 -19.56 9.88 3.16
N LYS A 108 -19.53 8.54 3.08
CA LYS A 108 -20.69 7.74 2.68
C LYS A 108 -21.85 7.87 3.67
N ALA A 109 -21.56 7.90 4.97
CA ALA A 109 -22.57 8.11 5.99
C ALA A 109 -23.18 9.52 5.89
N ALA A 110 -22.35 10.56 5.76
CA ALA A 110 -22.80 11.95 5.59
C ALA A 110 -23.71 12.12 4.36
N CYS A 111 -23.34 11.53 3.21
CA CYS A 111 -24.17 11.58 2.00
C CYS A 111 -25.52 10.87 2.18
N ARG A 112 -25.57 9.76 2.92
CA ARG A 112 -26.84 9.08 3.23
C ARG A 112 -27.73 9.92 4.14
N MET A 113 -27.15 10.61 5.13
CA MET A 113 -27.91 11.49 6.02
C MET A 113 -28.49 12.67 5.24
N GLN A 114 -27.69 13.32 4.39
CA GLN A 114 -28.15 14.40 3.53
C GLN A 114 -29.33 13.96 2.65
N LYS A 115 -29.23 12.78 2.02
CA LYS A 115 -30.34 12.24 1.21
C LYS A 115 -31.60 11.97 2.03
N TYR A 116 -31.45 11.59 3.30
CA TYR A 116 -32.58 11.38 4.21
C TYR A 116 -33.27 12.71 4.56
N GLU A 117 -32.50 13.76 4.84
CA GLU A 117 -33.04 15.10 5.10
C GLU A 117 -33.72 15.69 3.86
N ASP A 118 -33.18 15.45 2.66
CA ASP A 118 -33.81 15.87 1.40
C ASP A 118 -35.16 15.16 1.17
N ILE A 119 -35.27 13.87 1.53
CA ILE A 119 -36.55 13.14 1.41
C ILE A 119 -37.54 13.65 2.45
N LYS A 120 -37.11 13.78 3.71
CA LYS A 120 -37.96 14.24 4.80
C LYS A 120 -38.51 15.65 4.53
N SER A 121 -37.68 16.57 4.06
CA SER A 121 -38.10 17.94 3.73
C SER A 121 -39.12 17.97 2.59
N LYS A 122 -39.00 17.09 1.59
CA LYS A 122 -40.02 16.93 0.54
C LYS A 122 -41.33 16.39 1.10
N GLU A 123 -41.29 15.36 1.94
CA GLU A 123 -42.50 14.79 2.56
C GLU A 123 -43.22 15.82 3.45
N GLU A 124 -42.48 16.60 4.24
CA GLU A 124 -43.04 17.69 5.06
C GLU A 124 -43.67 18.79 4.19
N GLN A 125 -43.05 19.11 3.06
CA GLN A 125 -43.57 20.11 2.12
C GLN A 125 -44.85 19.63 1.42
N GLU A 126 -44.90 18.38 0.94
CA GLU A 126 -46.10 17.79 0.35
C GLU A 126 -47.26 17.73 1.34
N LEU A 127 -46.97 17.39 2.61
CA LEU A 127 -47.99 17.39 3.66
C LEU A 127 -48.55 18.79 3.93
N HIS A 128 -47.67 19.81 3.97
CA HIS A 128 -48.07 21.20 4.11
C HIS A 128 -48.98 21.67 2.97
N ASP A 129 -48.64 21.30 1.72
CA ASP A 129 -49.43 21.65 0.55
C ASP A 129 -50.82 21.01 0.56
N ILE A 130 -50.93 19.72 0.94
CA ILE A 130 -52.22 19.02 1.09
C ILE A 130 -53.09 19.68 2.16
N HIS A 131 -52.51 19.98 3.33
CA HIS A 131 -53.26 20.61 4.42
C HIS A 131 -53.75 22.01 4.05
N SER A 132 -52.93 22.78 3.31
CA SER A 132 -53.29 24.10 2.80
C SER A 132 -54.43 24.02 1.77
N THR A 133 -54.38 23.06 0.85
CA THR A 133 -55.39 22.84 -0.19
C THR A 133 -56.72 22.43 0.44
N ARG A 134 -56.70 21.47 1.37
CA ARG A 134 -57.88 21.04 2.12
C ARG A 134 -58.50 22.19 2.92
N SER A 135 -57.69 23.05 3.55
CA SER A 135 -58.21 24.20 4.31
C SER A 135 -58.89 25.22 3.40
N LYS A 136 -58.34 25.47 2.20
CA LYS A 136 -58.94 26.35 1.19
C LYS A 136 -60.27 25.80 0.67
N GLU A 137 -60.34 24.50 0.37
CA GLU A 137 -61.60 23.84 -0.04
C GLU A 137 -62.68 23.96 1.03
N ARG A 138 -62.30 23.77 2.31
CA ARG A 138 -63.24 23.96 3.44
C ARG A 138 -63.76 25.38 3.50
N LEU A 139 -62.92 26.41 3.31
CA LEU A 139 -63.37 27.80 3.29
C LEU A 139 -64.35 28.08 2.14
N ASN A 140 -64.05 27.56 0.95
CA ASN A 140 -64.87 27.80 -0.24
C ASN A 140 -66.22 27.06 -0.20
N ALA A 141 -66.38 26.03 0.63
CA ALA A 141 -67.65 25.31 0.79
C ALA A 141 -68.67 26.03 1.69
N TYR A 142 -68.26 27.08 2.42
CA TYR A 142 -69.13 27.90 3.28
C TYR A 142 -69.48 29.25 2.65
N THR A 143 -69.06 29.52 1.40
CA THR A 143 -69.42 30.69 0.60
C THR A 143 -70.32 30.26 -0.55
#